data_AF-B3RXZ3-F1
#
_entry.id   AF-B3RXZ3-F1
#
_cell.length_a   1.000
_cell.length_b   1.000
_cell.length_c   1.000
_cell.angle_alpha   90.00
_cell.angle_beta   90.00
_cell.angle_gamma   90.00
#
_symmetry.space_group_name_H-M   'P 1'
#
loop_
_entity.id
_entity.type
_entity.pdbx_description
1 polymer ?
#
loop_
_entity_poly.entity_id
_entity_poly.type
_entity_poly.pdbx_seq_one_letter_code
_entity_poly.pdbx_strand_id
1 'polypeptide(L)'
;VKLRERYESAVKDRNERGIQLIERNEEVCVFYEKVNIQDTVIRNGNLEINAKDEMIRFMNMEITELKRSIEVTRKEISQRKDLDDELVKLQIELSSVQDKAKELEKLVESPDNFKRIRFLDGKDMSLEEVHKRIEGLEIRLSEKEEFLLEKDLILEEISRLVERAEEKMNSRKDDTLNLARMVNDLKNRIKEMTRKTMSKISELSMNQAQTMKFQEIVKERERVLEQCYVRMEMGEAPSMEIEQEWQKQQRNESQRVRDKQALLQISEEEQKCMLPGGISTTAEPRPNAYIPDDDTELPIPRPYGVNAPFKPTQNGSNMRHIRKPNQKSIEI
;
A
#
# COMPACT_ATOMS: atom_id res chain seq x y z
N VAL A 1 -10.08 -12.82 -62.56
CA VAL A 1 -10.72 -13.93 -61.80
C VAL A 1 -9.86 -14.35 -60.60
N LYS A 2 -8.64 -14.86 -60.80
CA LYS A 2 -7.74 -15.31 -59.71
C LYS A 2 -7.45 -14.32 -58.56
N LEU A 3 -7.37 -13.01 -58.83
CA LEU A 3 -7.09 -12.01 -57.79
C LEU A 3 -8.30 -11.75 -56.87
N ARG A 4 -9.52 -11.82 -57.42
CA ARG A 4 -10.77 -11.62 -56.68
C ARG A 4 -11.04 -12.79 -55.73
N GLU A 5 -10.82 -14.01 -56.19
CA GLU A 5 -10.94 -15.21 -55.35
C GLU A 5 -9.93 -15.22 -54.20
N ARG A 6 -8.68 -14.80 -54.45
CA ARG A 6 -7.67 -14.66 -53.38
C ARG A 6 -8.07 -13.59 -52.35
N TYR A 7 -8.62 -12.47 -52.80
CA TYR A 7 -9.11 -11.42 -51.91
C TYR A 7 -10.30 -11.90 -51.07
N GLU A 8 -11.28 -12.57 -51.69
CA GLU A 8 -12.42 -13.15 -50.98
C GLU A 8 -11.99 -14.22 -49.96
N SER A 9 -11.00 -15.06 -50.29
CA SER A 9 -10.40 -16.01 -49.34
C SER A 9 -9.72 -15.29 -48.18
N ALA A 10 -8.90 -14.27 -48.44
CA ALA A 10 -8.24 -13.51 -47.38
C ALA A 10 -9.22 -12.79 -46.45
N VAL A 11 -10.35 -12.30 -46.99
CA VAL A 11 -11.42 -11.71 -46.17
C VAL A 11 -12.11 -12.76 -45.31
N LYS A 12 -12.37 -13.96 -45.82
CA LYS A 12 -12.92 -15.08 -45.04
C LYS A 12 -11.97 -15.49 -43.91
N ASP A 13 -10.70 -15.71 -44.22
CA ASP A 13 -9.67 -16.06 -43.23
C ASP A 13 -9.53 -15.00 -42.14
N ARG A 14 -9.59 -13.71 -42.52
CA ARG A 14 -9.57 -12.60 -41.56
C ARG A 14 -10.80 -12.62 -40.65
N ASN A 15 -11.99 -12.83 -41.22
CA ASN A 15 -13.24 -12.86 -40.45
C ASN A 15 -13.29 -14.07 -39.51
N GLU A 16 -12.85 -15.24 -39.95
CA GLU A 16 -12.73 -16.44 -39.11
C GLU A 16 -11.75 -16.23 -37.96
N ARG A 17 -10.57 -15.65 -38.22
CA ARG A 17 -9.64 -15.26 -37.14
C ARG A 17 -10.23 -14.22 -36.20
N GLY A 18 -11.02 -13.28 -36.72
CA GLY A 18 -11.73 -12.30 -35.92
C GLY A 18 -12.73 -12.94 -34.96
N ILE A 19 -13.50 -13.92 -35.42
CA ILE A 19 -14.43 -14.70 -34.60
C ILE A 19 -13.68 -15.47 -33.51
N GLN A 20 -12.61 -16.19 -33.86
CA GLN A 20 -11.78 -16.92 -32.89
C GLN A 20 -11.16 -16.00 -31.84
N LEU A 21 -10.78 -14.77 -32.21
CA LEU A 21 -10.25 -13.79 -31.27
C LEU A 21 -11.30 -13.33 -30.26
N ILE A 22 -12.54 -13.13 -30.73
CA ILE A 22 -13.68 -12.76 -29.87
C ILE A 22 -13.97 -13.89 -28.89
N GLU A 23 -14.09 -15.14 -29.38
CA GLU A 23 -14.32 -16.33 -28.55
C GLU A 23 -13.23 -16.46 -27.47
N ARG A 24 -11.95 -16.30 -27.84
CA ARG A 24 -10.85 -16.32 -26.87
C ARG A 24 -10.90 -15.19 -25.86
N ASN A 25 -11.29 -13.98 -26.26
CA ASN A 25 -11.46 -12.88 -25.32
C ASN A 25 -12.61 -13.14 -24.35
N GLU A 26 -13.72 -13.73 -24.81
CA GLU A 26 -14.82 -14.14 -23.95
C GLU A 26 -14.39 -15.20 -22.94
N GLU A 27 -13.63 -16.22 -23.38
CA GLU A 27 -13.04 -17.22 -22.48
C GLU A 27 -12.15 -16.57 -21.41
N VAL A 28 -11.31 -15.60 -21.79
CA VAL A 28 -10.45 -14.86 -20.86
C VAL A 28 -11.28 -14.08 -19.84
N CYS A 29 -12.35 -13.39 -20.26
CA CYS A 29 -13.26 -12.70 -19.34
C CYS A 29 -13.89 -13.66 -18.33
N VAL A 30 -14.38 -14.81 -18.79
CA VAL A 30 -14.94 -15.84 -17.89
C VAL A 30 -13.89 -16.35 -16.91
N PHE A 31 -12.64 -16.53 -17.33
CA PHE A 31 -11.56 -16.92 -16.43
C PHE A 31 -11.27 -15.85 -15.38
N TYR A 32 -11.24 -14.57 -15.74
CA TYR A 32 -11.09 -13.48 -14.78
C TYR A 32 -12.20 -13.45 -13.74
N GLU A 33 -13.46 -13.64 -14.16
CA GLU A 33 -14.58 -13.73 -13.23
C GLU A 33 -14.45 -14.93 -12.29
N LYS A 34 -14.07 -16.10 -12.82
CA LYS A 34 -13.82 -17.29 -12.00
C LYS A 34 -12.71 -17.09 -10.98
N VAL A 35 -11.59 -16.50 -11.39
CA VAL A 35 -10.46 -16.18 -10.49
C VAL A 35 -10.92 -15.20 -9.41
N ASN A 36 -11.63 -14.14 -9.78
CA ASN A 36 -12.12 -13.17 -8.80
C ASN A 36 -13.10 -13.80 -7.80
N ILE A 37 -14.02 -14.68 -8.26
CA ILE A 37 -14.91 -15.41 -7.37
C ILE A 37 -14.10 -16.32 -6.43
N GLN A 38 -13.13 -17.07 -6.95
CA GLN A 38 -12.27 -17.93 -6.13
C GLN A 38 -11.47 -17.12 -5.09
N ASP A 39 -10.91 -15.97 -5.46
CA ASP A 39 -10.19 -15.09 -4.54
C ASP A 39 -11.09 -14.59 -3.40
N THR A 40 -12.34 -14.24 -3.70
CA THR A 40 -13.29 -13.83 -2.66
C THR A 40 -13.66 -15.00 -1.73
N VAL A 41 -13.84 -16.21 -2.28
CA VAL A 41 -14.11 -17.42 -1.48
C VAL A 41 -12.92 -17.77 -0.59
N ILE A 42 -11.70 -17.72 -1.12
CA ILE A 42 -10.46 -17.96 -0.36
C ILE A 42 -10.32 -16.94 0.76
N ARG A 43 -10.57 -15.65 0.46
CA ARG A 43 -10.50 -14.59 1.47
C ARG A 43 -11.51 -14.82 2.60
N ASN A 44 -12.75 -15.16 2.26
CA ASN A 44 -13.78 -15.46 3.26
C ASN A 44 -13.43 -16.72 4.07
N GLY A 45 -12.96 -17.78 3.41
CA GLY A 45 -12.50 -18.99 4.09
C GLY A 45 -11.34 -18.74 5.05
N ASN A 46 -10.36 -17.92 4.67
CA ASN A 46 -9.26 -17.52 5.53
C ASN A 46 -9.73 -16.73 6.76
N LEU A 47 -10.73 -15.85 6.61
CA LEU A 47 -11.32 -15.14 7.73
C LEU A 47 -12.02 -16.09 8.70
N GLU A 48 -12.79 -17.06 8.19
CA GLU A 48 -13.46 -18.06 9.02
C GLU A 48 -12.47 -18.99 9.74
N ILE A 49 -11.40 -19.43 9.06
CA ILE A 49 -10.33 -20.23 9.66
C ILE A 49 -9.68 -19.46 10.81
N ASN A 50 -9.31 -18.19 10.58
CA ASN A 50 -8.73 -17.36 11.62
C ASN A 50 -9.66 -17.20 12.83
N ALA A 51 -10.97 -17.01 12.60
CA ALA A 51 -11.95 -16.94 13.69
C ALA A 51 -12.06 -18.26 14.47
N LYS A 52 -11.96 -19.41 13.81
CA LYS A 52 -11.93 -20.72 14.48
C LYS A 52 -10.63 -20.93 15.25
N ASP A 53 -9.49 -20.52 14.73
CA ASP A 53 -8.21 -20.58 15.42
C ASP A 53 -8.20 -19.71 16.69
N GLU A 54 -8.80 -18.52 16.64
CA GLU A 54 -9.02 -17.68 17.81
C GLU A 54 -9.89 -18.35 18.86
N MET A 55 -10.99 -19.00 18.43
CA MET A 55 -11.86 -19.76 19.33
C MET A 55 -11.12 -20.94 19.98
N ILE A 56 -10.30 -21.67 19.22
CA ILE A 56 -9.48 -22.76 19.75
C ILE A 56 -8.48 -22.23 20.78
N ARG A 57 -7.82 -21.10 20.50
CA ARG A 57 -6.92 -20.43 21.47
C ARG A 57 -7.66 -20.06 22.75
N PHE A 58 -8.86 -19.49 22.64
CA PHE A 58 -9.69 -19.13 23.77
C PHE A 58 -10.09 -20.36 24.61
N MET A 59 -10.61 -21.41 23.98
CA MET A 59 -10.98 -22.66 24.67
C MET A 59 -9.78 -23.30 25.37
N ASN A 60 -8.60 -23.28 24.74
CA ASN A 60 -7.38 -23.79 25.38
C ASN A 60 -7.00 -22.98 26.63
N MET A 61 -7.13 -21.65 26.58
CA MET A 61 -6.91 -20.79 27.76
C MET A 61 -7.90 -21.13 28.88
N GLU A 62 -9.17 -21.32 28.55
CA GLU A 62 -10.21 -21.69 29.51
C GLU A 62 -9.95 -23.06 30.15
N ILE A 63 -9.49 -24.05 29.36
CA ILE A 63 -9.05 -25.36 29.88
C ILE A 63 -7.89 -25.19 30.86
N THR A 64 -6.90 -24.37 30.54
CA THR A 64 -5.75 -24.15 31.44
C THR A 64 -6.17 -23.49 32.75
N GLU A 65 -7.10 -22.54 32.71
CA GLU A 65 -7.60 -21.86 33.89
C GLU A 65 -8.44 -22.78 34.77
N LEU A 66 -9.31 -23.61 34.17
CA LEU A 66 -10.07 -24.63 34.89
C LEU A 66 -9.14 -25.65 35.57
N LYS A 67 -8.07 -26.09 34.90
CA LYS A 67 -7.05 -26.97 35.50
C LYS A 67 -6.37 -26.30 36.70
N ARG A 68 -5.97 -25.03 36.56
CA ARG A 68 -5.38 -24.24 37.66
C ARG A 68 -6.34 -24.13 38.85
N SER A 69 -7.62 -23.84 38.59
CA SER A 69 -8.66 -23.76 39.62
C SER A 69 -8.81 -25.09 40.38
N ILE A 70 -8.87 -26.22 39.66
CA ILE A 70 -8.91 -27.55 40.27
C ILE A 70 -7.69 -27.81 41.15
N GLU A 71 -6.48 -27.42 40.71
CA GLU A 71 -5.26 -27.58 41.51
C GLU A 71 -5.29 -26.74 42.79
N VAL A 72 -5.79 -25.51 42.73
CA VAL A 72 -5.94 -24.65 43.92
C VAL A 72 -6.93 -25.27 44.91
N THR A 73 -8.12 -25.65 44.44
CA THR A 73 -9.13 -26.28 45.30
C THR A 73 -8.64 -27.58 45.93
N ARG A 74 -7.86 -28.39 45.18
CA ARG A 74 -7.24 -29.60 45.75
C ARG A 74 -6.28 -29.30 46.89
N LYS A 75 -5.49 -28.21 46.80
CA LYS A 75 -4.61 -27.78 47.91
C LYS A 75 -5.41 -27.32 49.12
N GLU A 76 -6.47 -26.54 48.90
CA GLU A 76 -7.37 -26.09 49.98
C GLU A 76 -8.04 -27.27 50.70
N ILE A 77 -8.45 -28.31 49.96
CA ILE A 77 -9.02 -29.54 50.54
C ILE A 77 -7.99 -30.25 51.44
N SER A 78 -6.71 -30.28 51.04
CA SER A 78 -5.66 -30.86 51.88
C SER A 78 -5.50 -30.08 53.18
N GLN A 79 -5.41 -28.75 53.10
CA GLN A 79 -5.29 -27.89 54.28
C GLN A 79 -6.47 -28.05 55.24
N ARG A 80 -7.69 -28.19 54.72
CA ARG A 80 -8.88 -28.44 55.53
C ARG A 80 -8.75 -29.75 56.32
N LYS A 81 -8.26 -30.83 55.70
CA LYS A 81 -8.07 -32.11 56.40
C LYS A 81 -7.07 -31.97 57.56
N ASP A 82 -5.97 -31.26 57.33
CA ASP A 82 -4.96 -31.03 58.37
C ASP A 82 -5.55 -30.23 59.55
N LEU A 83 -6.39 -29.22 59.28
CA LEU A 83 -7.10 -28.45 60.30
C LEU A 83 -8.17 -29.27 61.03
N ASP A 84 -8.92 -30.12 60.32
CA ASP A 84 -9.91 -31.01 60.93
C ASP A 84 -9.22 -32.01 61.89
N ASP A 85 -8.06 -32.55 61.51
CA ASP A 85 -7.25 -33.42 62.37
C ASP A 85 -6.72 -32.68 63.62
N GLU A 86 -6.29 -31.43 63.48
CA GLU A 86 -5.87 -30.58 64.59
C GLU A 86 -7.04 -30.26 65.54
N LEU A 87 -8.22 -29.96 64.99
CA LEU A 87 -9.43 -29.74 65.78
C LEU A 87 -9.78 -30.96 66.61
N VAL A 88 -9.75 -32.16 66.02
CA VAL A 88 -10.00 -33.41 66.76
C VAL A 88 -8.99 -33.60 67.89
N LYS A 89 -7.70 -33.34 67.66
CA LYS A 89 -6.67 -33.41 68.72
C LYS A 89 -6.95 -32.42 69.85
N LEU A 90 -7.22 -31.16 69.52
CA LEU A 90 -7.54 -30.12 70.51
C LEU A 90 -8.81 -30.45 71.28
N GLN A 91 -9.82 -31.04 70.64
CA GLN A 91 -11.06 -31.50 71.29
C GLN A 91 -10.76 -32.59 72.34
N ILE A 92 -9.90 -33.55 72.00
CA ILE A 92 -9.47 -34.62 72.91
C ILE A 92 -8.69 -34.03 74.09
N GLU A 93 -7.73 -33.14 73.82
CA GLU A 93 -6.94 -32.46 74.85
C GLU A 93 -7.84 -31.64 75.78
N LEU A 94 -8.77 -30.87 75.23
CA LEU A 94 -9.75 -30.12 75.98
C LEU A 94 -10.58 -31.04 76.89
N SER A 95 -11.09 -32.17 76.37
CA SER A 95 -11.83 -33.12 77.19
C SER A 95 -10.97 -33.70 78.32
N SER A 96 -9.70 -34.01 78.06
CA SER A 96 -8.78 -34.51 79.08
C SER A 96 -8.53 -33.46 80.18
N VAL A 97 -8.35 -32.20 79.79
CA VAL A 97 -8.17 -31.09 80.74
C VAL A 97 -9.45 -30.83 81.52
N GLN A 98 -10.62 -30.88 80.89
CA GLN A 98 -11.91 -30.74 81.57
C GLN A 98 -12.15 -31.87 82.58
N ASP A 99 -11.82 -33.12 82.24
CA ASP A 99 -11.94 -34.24 83.16
C ASP A 99 -11.00 -34.09 84.36
N LYS A 100 -9.75 -33.68 84.12
CA LYS A 100 -8.79 -33.35 85.20
C LYS A 100 -9.27 -32.18 86.05
N ALA A 101 -9.85 -31.14 85.44
CA ALA A 101 -10.39 -29.99 86.16
C ALA A 101 -11.55 -30.41 87.06
N LYS A 102 -12.50 -31.19 86.54
CA LYS A 102 -13.60 -31.77 87.34
C LYS A 102 -13.10 -32.66 88.47
N GLU A 103 -12.05 -33.45 88.23
CA GLU A 103 -11.42 -34.26 89.27
C GLU A 103 -10.81 -33.39 90.37
N LEU A 104 -10.07 -32.34 89.99
CA LEU A 104 -9.49 -31.37 90.92
C LEU A 104 -10.56 -30.58 91.67
N GLU A 105 -11.66 -30.18 91.01
CA GLU A 105 -12.83 -29.52 91.59
C GLU A 105 -13.46 -30.39 92.66
N LYS A 106 -13.78 -31.66 92.35
CA LYS A 106 -14.28 -32.62 93.36
C LYS A 106 -13.35 -32.75 94.56
N LEU A 107 -12.04 -32.76 94.32
CA LEU A 107 -11.02 -32.80 95.39
C LEU A 107 -10.95 -31.49 96.21
N VAL A 108 -11.38 -30.34 95.68
CA VAL A 108 -11.47 -29.05 96.41
C VAL A 108 -12.82 -28.90 97.11
N GLU A 109 -13.92 -29.26 96.46
CA GLU A 109 -15.28 -29.15 96.97
C GLU A 109 -15.56 -30.12 98.12
N SER A 110 -14.77 -31.20 98.26
CA SER A 110 -14.89 -32.14 99.36
C SER A 110 -14.35 -31.52 100.67
N PRO A 111 -15.22 -31.18 101.64
CA PRO A 111 -14.82 -30.50 102.89
C PRO A 111 -14.03 -31.40 103.84
N ASP A 112 -13.94 -32.71 103.57
CA ASP A 112 -13.19 -33.70 104.36
C ASP A 112 -11.71 -33.82 103.95
N ASN A 113 -11.25 -33.07 102.93
CA ASN A 113 -9.89 -33.17 102.43
C ASN A 113 -8.90 -32.31 103.25
N PHE A 114 -8.58 -32.75 104.47
CA PHE A 114 -7.71 -32.04 105.43
C PHE A 114 -6.32 -31.63 104.91
N LYS A 115 -5.84 -32.23 103.82
CA LYS A 115 -4.54 -31.86 103.18
C LYS A 115 -4.64 -30.63 102.27
N ARG A 116 -5.84 -30.23 101.85
CA ARG A 116 -6.09 -29.14 100.90
C ARG A 116 -6.83 -27.95 101.51
N ILE A 117 -7.34 -28.11 102.73
CA ILE A 117 -7.90 -27.03 103.53
C ILE A 117 -6.73 -26.16 104.01
N ARG A 118 -6.66 -24.93 103.49
CA ARG A 118 -5.77 -23.90 104.02
C ARG A 118 -6.59 -23.10 105.04
N PHE A 119 -6.19 -23.15 106.30
CA PHE A 119 -6.58 -22.12 107.25
C PHE A 119 -5.99 -20.81 106.71
N LEU A 120 -6.86 -19.95 106.19
CA LEU A 120 -6.48 -18.61 105.76
C LEU A 120 -6.11 -17.85 107.02
N ASP A 121 -4.80 -17.70 107.22
CA ASP A 121 -4.29 -16.83 108.25
C ASP A 121 -4.49 -15.39 107.79
N GLY A 122 -5.23 -14.64 108.58
CA GLY A 122 -5.64 -13.27 108.29
C GLY A 122 -6.49 -12.78 109.44
N LYS A 123 -6.06 -11.69 110.07
CA LYS A 123 -6.95 -10.92 110.95
C LYS A 123 -7.87 -10.12 110.05
N ASP A 124 -9.15 -10.03 110.40
CA ASP A 124 -10.04 -9.05 109.79
C ASP A 124 -9.39 -7.68 109.97
N MET A 125 -9.05 -7.04 108.85
CA MET A 125 -8.43 -5.73 108.89
C MET A 125 -9.37 -4.78 109.61
N SER A 126 -8.82 -4.04 110.56
CA SER A 126 -9.58 -2.99 111.21
C SER A 126 -10.00 -1.93 110.19
N LEU A 127 -11.10 -1.22 110.46
CA LEU A 127 -11.61 -0.16 109.58
C LEU A 127 -10.51 0.86 109.21
N GLU A 128 -9.60 1.17 110.15
CA GLU A 128 -8.47 2.08 109.94
C GLU A 128 -7.39 1.52 109.01
N GLU A 129 -7.12 0.22 109.04
CA GLU A 129 -6.17 -0.42 108.10
C GLU A 129 -6.74 -0.45 106.67
N VAL A 130 -8.04 -0.67 106.55
CA VAL A 130 -8.75 -0.59 105.26
C VAL A 130 -8.70 0.84 104.71
N HIS A 131 -8.96 1.85 105.54
CA HIS A 131 -8.87 3.25 105.13
C HIS A 131 -7.46 3.63 104.65
N LYS A 132 -6.41 3.25 105.39
CA LYS A 132 -5.02 3.47 104.94
C LYS A 132 -4.71 2.78 103.61
N ARG A 133 -5.29 1.60 103.37
CA ARG A 133 -5.12 0.90 102.11
C ARG A 133 -5.86 1.57 100.96
N ILE A 134 -7.06 2.11 101.21
CA ILE A 134 -7.83 2.88 100.26
C ILE A 134 -7.07 4.15 99.89
N GLU A 135 -6.59 4.93 100.86
CA GLU A 135 -5.78 6.13 100.61
C GLU A 135 -4.53 5.82 99.75
N GLY A 136 -3.82 4.72 100.07
CA GLY A 136 -2.67 4.30 99.26
C GLY A 136 -3.04 3.87 97.83
N LEU A 137 -4.25 3.35 97.61
CA LEU A 137 -4.75 3.03 96.28
C LEU A 137 -5.21 4.28 95.52
N GLU A 138 -5.80 5.26 96.19
CA GLU A 138 -6.20 6.55 95.62
C GLU A 138 -5.00 7.36 95.14
N ILE A 139 -3.91 7.37 95.91
CA ILE A 139 -2.65 8.01 95.49
C ILE A 139 -2.10 7.33 94.23
N ARG A 140 -2.01 6.00 94.23
CA ARG A 140 -1.58 5.23 93.06
C ARG A 140 -2.48 5.42 91.85
N LEU A 141 -3.79 5.56 92.06
CA LEU A 141 -4.74 5.82 90.98
C LEU A 141 -4.48 7.19 90.38
N SER A 142 -4.29 8.21 91.22
CA SER A 142 -3.95 9.57 90.80
C SER A 142 -2.66 9.61 89.98
N GLU A 143 -1.61 8.92 90.43
CA GLU A 143 -0.34 8.79 89.67
C GLU A 143 -0.55 8.13 88.29
N LYS A 144 -1.47 7.17 88.18
CA LYS A 144 -1.77 6.51 86.90
C LYS A 144 -2.62 7.36 85.98
N GLU A 145 -3.53 8.16 86.52
CA GLU A 145 -4.32 9.13 85.77
C GLU A 145 -3.43 10.23 85.20
N GLU A 146 -2.49 10.78 85.98
CA GLU A 146 -1.49 11.74 85.51
C GLU A 146 -0.64 11.16 84.38
N PHE A 147 -0.14 9.93 84.55
CA PHE A 147 0.63 9.25 83.50
C PHE A 147 -0.18 9.02 82.21
N LEU A 148 -1.48 8.71 82.33
CA LEU A 148 -2.37 8.57 81.16
C LEU A 148 -2.54 9.89 80.42
N LEU A 149 -2.77 10.99 81.15
CA LEU A 149 -2.88 12.32 80.57
C LEU A 149 -1.62 12.72 79.79
N GLU A 150 -0.43 12.43 80.33
CA GLU A 150 0.83 12.64 79.60
C GLU A 150 0.89 11.84 78.30
N LYS A 151 0.46 10.58 78.32
CA LYS A 151 0.46 9.71 77.14
C LYS A 151 -0.53 10.18 76.08
N ASP A 152 -1.70 10.64 76.49
CA ASP A 152 -2.71 11.18 75.57
C ASP A 152 -2.20 12.45 74.87
N LEU A 153 -1.52 13.34 75.60
CA LEU A 153 -0.92 14.55 75.02
C LEU A 153 0.20 14.23 74.00
N ILE A 154 1.00 13.20 74.29
CA ILE A 154 2.01 12.70 73.33
C ILE A 154 1.34 12.11 72.09
N LEU A 155 0.26 11.34 72.27
CA LEU A 155 -0.48 10.72 71.17
C LEU A 155 -1.11 11.78 70.27
N GLU A 156 -1.66 12.85 70.84
CA GLU A 156 -2.21 13.98 70.08
C GLU A 156 -1.12 14.65 69.22
N GLU A 157 0.06 14.91 69.78
CA GLU A 157 1.16 15.50 69.01
C GLU A 157 1.69 14.57 67.92
N ILE A 158 1.82 13.27 68.20
CA ILE A 158 2.22 12.28 67.18
C ILE A 158 1.18 12.23 66.06
N SER A 159 -0.11 12.20 66.39
CA SER A 159 -1.20 12.19 65.40
C SER A 159 -1.15 13.42 64.50
N ARG A 160 -0.93 14.60 65.08
CA ARG A 160 -0.76 15.86 64.33
C ARG A 160 0.50 15.87 63.44
N LEU A 161 1.56 15.17 63.83
CA LEU A 161 2.76 15.03 63.01
C LEU A 161 2.54 14.04 61.86
N VAL A 162 1.82 12.94 62.10
CA VAL A 162 1.43 11.97 61.09
C VAL A 162 0.55 12.63 60.02
N GLU A 163 -0.49 13.36 60.43
CA GLU A 163 -1.39 14.06 59.50
C GLU A 163 -0.62 15.05 58.61
N ARG A 164 0.27 15.86 59.20
CA ARG A 164 1.16 16.77 58.43
C ARG A 164 2.11 16.02 57.49
N ALA A 165 2.56 14.82 57.84
CA ALA A 165 3.39 14.00 56.97
C ALA A 165 2.58 13.41 55.80
N GLU A 166 1.35 12.98 56.06
CA GLU A 166 0.42 12.47 55.05
C GLU A 166 0.02 13.55 54.04
N GLU A 167 -0.28 14.77 54.49
CA GLU A 167 -0.54 15.91 53.60
C GLU A 167 0.65 16.21 52.68
N LYS A 168 1.87 16.20 53.24
CA LYS A 168 3.11 16.38 52.45
C LYS A 168 3.34 15.23 51.46
N MET A 169 2.99 14.00 51.83
CA MET A 169 3.08 12.86 50.93
C MET A 169 2.05 12.98 49.80
N ASN A 170 0.82 13.35 50.10
CA ASN A 170 -0.26 13.45 49.12
C ASN A 170 0.01 14.59 48.12
N SER A 171 0.44 15.76 48.59
CA SER A 171 0.90 16.84 47.70
C SER A 171 2.04 16.40 46.78
N ARG A 172 3.05 15.68 47.29
CA ARG A 172 4.12 15.11 46.45
C ARG A 172 3.62 14.09 45.42
N LYS A 173 2.62 13.28 45.76
CA LYS A 173 2.00 12.33 44.82
C LYS A 173 1.32 13.09 43.67
N ASP A 174 0.59 14.15 43.98
CA ASP A 174 -0.07 15.00 42.97
C ASP A 174 0.96 15.70 42.06
N ASP A 175 2.05 16.23 42.62
CA ASP A 175 3.15 16.81 41.84
C ASP A 175 3.80 15.79 40.91
N THR A 176 4.03 14.56 41.42
CA THR A 176 4.62 13.46 40.64
C THR A 176 3.69 13.03 39.50
N LEU A 177 2.37 12.97 39.76
CA LEU A 177 1.36 12.65 38.75
C LEU A 177 1.32 13.72 37.66
N ASN A 178 1.33 15.00 38.04
CA ASN A 178 1.36 16.12 37.12
C ASN A 178 2.63 16.09 36.24
N LEU A 179 3.79 15.81 36.85
CA LEU A 179 5.04 15.64 36.11
C LEU A 179 4.96 14.47 35.12
N ALA A 180 4.43 13.33 35.53
CA ALA A 180 4.25 12.17 34.65
C ALA A 180 3.33 12.48 33.46
N ARG A 181 2.24 13.25 33.69
CA ARG A 181 1.35 13.71 32.62
C ARG A 181 2.09 14.63 31.64
N MET A 182 2.84 15.61 32.13
CA MET A 182 3.65 16.51 31.30
C MET A 182 4.69 15.74 30.45
N VAL A 183 5.37 14.76 31.04
CA VAL A 183 6.34 13.91 30.33
C VAL A 183 5.65 13.13 29.21
N ASN A 184 4.45 12.59 29.46
CA ASN A 184 3.72 11.84 28.46
C ASN A 184 3.25 12.74 27.29
N ASP A 185 2.80 13.95 27.61
CA ASP A 185 2.43 14.95 26.60
C ASP A 185 3.63 15.37 25.73
N LEU A 186 4.79 15.62 26.36
CA LEU A 186 6.03 15.91 25.64
C LEU A 186 6.44 14.74 24.74
N LYS A 187 6.36 13.49 25.23
CA LYS A 187 6.62 12.29 24.44
C LYS A 187 5.70 12.20 23.21
N ASN A 188 4.42 12.50 23.36
CA ASN A 188 3.46 12.50 22.26
C ASN A 188 3.79 13.59 21.23
N ARG A 189 4.09 14.81 21.68
CA ARG A 189 4.54 15.92 20.81
C ARG A 189 5.82 15.57 20.05
N ILE A 190 6.79 14.94 20.71
CA ILE A 190 8.02 14.46 20.06
C ILE A 190 7.68 13.44 18.97
N LYS A 191 6.85 12.43 19.27
CA LYS A 191 6.43 11.43 18.27
C LYS A 191 5.74 12.06 17.06
N GLU A 192 4.86 13.02 17.29
CA GLU A 192 4.16 13.72 16.21
C GLU A 192 5.15 14.54 15.36
N MET A 193 6.07 15.26 16.01
CA MET A 193 7.12 16.01 15.31
C MET A 193 8.02 15.08 14.50
N THR A 194 8.44 13.93 15.06
CA THR A 194 9.23 12.93 14.32
C THR A 194 8.50 12.41 13.10
N ARG A 195 7.18 12.15 13.18
CA ARG A 195 6.37 11.76 12.00
C ARG A 195 6.36 12.85 10.93
N LYS A 196 6.13 14.11 11.33
CA LYS A 196 6.17 15.26 10.41
C LYS A 196 7.54 15.42 9.77
N THR A 197 8.61 15.27 10.54
CA THR A 197 9.99 15.31 10.04
C THR A 197 10.26 14.19 9.05
N MET A 198 9.83 12.94 9.35
CA MET A 198 9.97 11.82 8.40
C MET A 198 9.22 12.07 7.09
N SER A 199 8.00 12.62 7.16
CA SER A 199 7.24 13.01 5.96
C SER A 199 8.00 14.04 5.12
N LYS A 200 8.56 15.07 5.75
CA LYS A 200 9.35 16.09 5.06
C LYS A 200 10.65 15.52 4.50
N ILE A 201 11.31 14.60 5.21
CA ILE A 201 12.50 13.91 4.72
C ILE A 201 12.16 13.08 3.47
N SER A 202 11.04 12.36 3.46
CA SER A 202 10.62 11.60 2.27
C SER A 202 10.28 12.50 1.08
N GLU A 203 9.59 13.62 1.31
CA GLU A 203 9.31 14.60 0.27
C GLU A 203 10.59 15.19 -0.31
N LEU A 204 11.53 15.57 0.56
CA LEU A 204 12.83 16.10 0.18
C LEU A 204 13.64 15.06 -0.61
N SER A 205 13.63 13.79 -0.19
CA SER A 205 14.31 12.70 -0.92
C SER A 205 13.72 12.49 -2.31
N MET A 206 12.39 12.57 -2.45
CA MET A 206 11.73 12.48 -3.75
C MET A 206 12.12 13.66 -4.66
N ASN A 207 12.10 14.88 -4.12
CA ASN A 207 12.50 16.09 -4.86
C ASN A 207 13.98 16.06 -5.27
N GLN A 208 14.85 15.55 -4.39
CA GLN A 208 16.27 15.33 -4.71
C GLN A 208 16.43 14.35 -5.88
N ALA A 209 15.73 13.21 -5.85
CA ALA A 209 15.77 12.23 -6.93
C ALA A 209 15.26 12.81 -8.26
N GLN A 210 14.19 13.61 -8.23
CA GLN A 210 13.69 14.32 -9.40
C GLN A 210 14.71 15.33 -9.94
N THR A 211 15.35 16.09 -9.06
CA THR A 211 16.39 17.06 -9.43
C THR A 211 17.58 16.36 -10.10
N MET A 212 18.04 15.23 -9.56
CA MET A 212 19.11 14.43 -10.17
C MET A 212 18.72 13.95 -11.58
N LYS A 213 17.49 13.43 -11.73
CA LYS A 213 16.98 13.00 -13.04
C LYS A 213 16.92 14.15 -14.06
N PHE A 214 16.48 15.33 -13.64
CA PHE A 214 16.47 16.49 -14.53
C PHE A 214 17.89 16.96 -14.89
N GLN A 215 18.83 16.92 -13.95
CA GLN A 215 20.24 17.22 -14.23
C GLN A 215 20.85 16.23 -15.23
N GLU A 216 20.53 14.94 -15.14
CA GLU A 216 20.95 13.94 -16.14
C GLU A 216 20.37 14.24 -17.53
N ILE A 217 19.07 14.58 -17.61
CA ILE A 217 18.44 14.95 -18.88
C ILE A 217 19.08 16.20 -19.47
N VAL A 218 19.34 17.23 -18.67
CA VAL A 218 20.00 18.46 -19.13
C VAL A 218 21.38 18.14 -19.70
N LYS A 219 22.20 17.39 -18.96
CA LYS A 219 23.53 16.96 -19.43
C LYS A 219 23.48 16.16 -20.72
N GLU A 220 22.51 15.25 -20.85
CA GLU A 220 22.34 14.47 -22.08
C GLU A 220 21.96 15.36 -23.25
N ARG A 221 21.06 16.33 -23.04
CA ARG A 221 20.66 17.30 -24.08
C ARG A 221 21.79 18.25 -24.46
N GLU A 222 22.58 18.71 -23.50
CA GLU A 222 23.79 19.51 -23.73
C GLU A 222 24.79 18.73 -24.58
N ARG A 223 25.03 17.44 -24.25
CA ARG A 223 25.90 16.57 -25.05
C ARG A 223 25.41 16.39 -26.48
N VAL A 224 24.10 16.18 -26.67
CA VAL A 224 23.51 16.10 -28.01
C VAL A 224 23.71 17.41 -28.76
N LEU A 225 23.51 18.55 -28.10
CA LEU A 225 23.68 19.86 -28.71
C LEU A 225 25.15 20.11 -29.11
N GLU A 226 26.11 19.77 -28.26
CA GLU A 226 27.55 19.83 -28.59
C GLU A 226 27.86 18.99 -29.84
N GLN A 227 27.34 17.76 -29.92
CA GLN A 227 27.50 16.92 -31.10
C GLN A 227 26.89 17.56 -32.36
N CYS A 228 25.71 18.19 -32.24
CA CYS A 228 25.09 18.92 -33.32
C CYS A 228 25.97 20.09 -33.80
N TYR A 229 26.55 20.86 -32.87
CA TYR A 229 27.47 21.94 -33.22
C TYR A 229 28.71 21.45 -33.95
N VAL A 230 29.36 20.38 -33.47
CA VAL A 230 30.53 19.80 -34.13
C VAL A 230 30.20 19.32 -35.55
N ARG A 231 29.05 18.66 -35.75
CA ARG A 231 28.61 18.23 -37.10
C ARG A 231 28.36 19.41 -38.02
N MET A 232 27.76 20.47 -37.49
CA MET A 232 27.50 21.70 -38.23
C MET A 232 28.81 22.41 -38.63
N GLU A 233 29.80 22.45 -37.75
CA GLU A 233 31.16 22.96 -38.06
C GLU A 233 31.84 22.14 -39.17
N MET A 234 31.58 20.83 -39.23
CA MET A 234 32.04 19.95 -40.30
C MET A 234 31.21 20.08 -41.60
N GLY A 235 30.20 20.94 -41.64
CA GLY A 235 29.33 21.15 -42.81
C GLY A 235 28.27 20.07 -43.03
N GLU A 236 28.09 19.18 -42.05
CA GLU A 236 27.04 18.15 -42.06
C GLU A 236 25.76 18.66 -41.39
N ALA A 237 24.64 17.98 -41.63
CA ALA A 237 23.38 18.31 -40.97
C ALA A 237 23.49 18.12 -39.43
N PRO A 238 22.94 19.05 -38.62
CA PRO A 238 23.08 19.01 -37.16
C PRO A 238 22.57 17.73 -36.49
N SER A 239 21.53 17.09 -37.05
CA SER A 239 21.00 15.81 -36.56
C SER A 239 20.49 14.96 -37.73
N MET A 240 20.46 13.63 -37.55
CA MET A 240 19.88 12.72 -38.54
C MET A 240 18.39 12.96 -38.76
N GLU A 241 17.66 13.39 -37.73
CA GLU A 241 16.24 13.73 -37.86
C GLU A 241 16.05 14.94 -38.77
N ILE A 242 16.87 15.98 -38.58
CA ILE A 242 16.85 17.21 -39.39
C ILE A 242 17.24 16.90 -40.84
N GLU A 243 18.24 16.04 -41.05
CA GLU A 243 18.63 15.59 -42.39
C GLU A 243 17.48 14.86 -43.09
N GLN A 244 16.78 13.96 -42.39
CA GLN A 244 15.64 13.24 -42.95
C GLN A 244 14.47 14.17 -43.29
N GLU A 245 14.19 15.15 -42.44
CA GLU A 245 13.18 16.18 -42.70
C GLU A 245 13.54 17.04 -43.91
N TRP A 246 14.82 17.45 -44.02
CA TRP A 246 15.32 18.19 -45.16
C TRP A 246 15.20 17.38 -46.46
N GLN A 247 15.61 16.12 -46.46
CA GLN A 247 15.45 15.22 -47.60
C GLN A 247 13.98 15.01 -47.97
N LYS A 248 13.08 14.95 -47.00
CA LYS A 248 11.64 14.89 -47.24
C LYS A 248 11.14 16.19 -47.89
N GLN A 249 11.61 17.35 -47.43
CA GLN A 249 11.26 18.64 -48.00
C GLN A 249 11.76 18.81 -49.43
N GLN A 250 13.02 18.45 -49.70
CA GLN A 250 13.62 18.38 -51.05
C GLN A 250 12.81 17.50 -52.00
N ARG A 251 12.41 16.31 -51.55
CA ARG A 251 11.55 15.40 -52.33
C ARG A 251 10.19 16.02 -52.64
N ASN A 252 9.55 16.65 -51.65
CA ASN A 252 8.26 17.31 -51.81
C ASN A 252 8.34 18.50 -52.76
N GLU A 253 9.40 19.30 -52.68
CA GLU A 253 9.62 20.43 -53.57
C GLU A 253 9.89 19.98 -55.01
N SER A 254 10.72 18.96 -55.18
CA SER A 254 10.96 18.32 -56.49
C SER A 254 9.68 17.73 -57.08
N GLN A 255 8.78 17.21 -56.25
CA GLN A 255 7.46 16.77 -56.69
C GLN A 255 6.60 17.96 -57.12
N ARG A 256 6.53 19.03 -56.32
CA ARG A 256 5.77 20.26 -56.66
C ARG A 256 6.25 20.90 -57.97
N VAL A 257 7.57 20.93 -58.21
CA VAL A 257 8.13 21.46 -59.46
C VAL A 257 7.71 20.61 -60.65
N ARG A 258 7.79 19.28 -60.54
CA ARG A 258 7.32 18.35 -61.58
C ARG A 258 5.83 18.49 -61.85
N ASP A 259 5.02 18.58 -60.80
CA ASP A 259 3.58 18.77 -60.91
C ASP A 259 3.24 20.11 -61.59
N LYS A 260 3.97 21.19 -61.26
CA LYS A 260 3.80 22.50 -61.89
C LYS A 260 4.23 22.50 -63.37
N GLN A 261 5.32 21.83 -63.71
CA GLN A 261 5.76 21.67 -65.10
C GLN A 261 4.75 20.85 -65.91
N ALA A 262 4.22 19.77 -65.34
CA ALA A 262 3.17 18.97 -65.98
C ALA A 262 1.90 19.80 -66.23
N LEU A 263 1.48 20.62 -65.26
CA LEU A 263 0.34 21.54 -65.44
C LEU A 263 0.59 22.59 -66.54
N LEU A 264 1.80 23.14 -66.62
CA LEU A 264 2.16 24.08 -67.69
C LEU A 264 2.15 23.40 -69.06
N GLN A 265 2.68 22.17 -69.17
CA GLN A 265 2.62 21.39 -70.40
C GLN A 265 1.18 21.10 -70.83
N ILE A 266 0.31 20.70 -69.90
CA ILE A 266 -1.13 20.50 -70.17
C ILE A 266 -1.76 21.81 -70.65
N SER A 267 -1.45 22.94 -70.02
CA SER A 267 -1.98 24.25 -70.43
C SER A 267 -1.48 24.70 -71.81
N GLU A 268 -0.20 24.46 -72.13
CA GLU A 268 0.37 24.73 -73.46
C GLU A 268 -0.21 23.81 -74.54
N GLU A 269 -0.47 22.54 -74.22
CA GLU A 269 -1.17 21.59 -75.10
C GLU A 269 -2.63 22.00 -75.33
N GLU A 270 -3.34 22.43 -74.28
CA GLU A 270 -4.69 22.99 -74.38
C GLU A 270 -4.69 24.24 -75.29
N GLN A 271 -3.71 25.15 -75.14
CA GLN A 271 -3.59 26.34 -76.00
C GLN A 271 -3.30 25.98 -77.47
N LYS A 272 -2.45 24.98 -77.74
CA LYS A 272 -2.20 24.49 -79.11
C LYS A 272 -3.45 23.87 -79.76
N CYS A 273 -4.34 23.32 -78.94
CA CYS A 273 -5.59 22.68 -79.34
C CYS A 273 -6.78 23.65 -79.44
N MET A 274 -6.58 24.94 -79.17
CA MET A 274 -7.61 25.98 -79.25
C MET A 274 -7.73 26.54 -80.67
N LEU A 275 -8.92 26.42 -81.26
CA LEU A 275 -9.23 27.03 -82.56
C LEU A 275 -9.64 28.50 -82.40
N PRO A 276 -9.37 29.38 -83.41
CA PRO A 276 -9.95 30.71 -83.49
C PRO A 276 -11.48 30.67 -83.40
N GLY A 277 -12.04 31.09 -82.26
CA GLY A 277 -13.46 30.94 -81.90
C GLY A 277 -13.71 30.36 -80.51
N GLY A 278 -12.66 29.90 -79.80
CA GLY A 278 -12.75 29.50 -78.38
C GLY A 278 -13.24 28.07 -78.12
N ILE A 279 -13.28 27.23 -79.15
CA ILE A 279 -13.68 25.82 -79.06
C ILE A 279 -12.41 24.96 -79.00
N SER A 280 -12.24 24.19 -77.92
CA SER A 280 -11.10 23.29 -77.72
C SER A 280 -11.34 21.93 -78.40
N THR A 281 -10.37 21.43 -79.16
CA THR A 281 -10.47 20.13 -79.88
C THR A 281 -9.36 19.19 -79.42
N THR A 282 -9.69 17.92 -79.20
CA THR A 282 -8.71 16.88 -78.80
C THR A 282 -8.02 16.20 -79.99
N ALA A 283 -8.20 16.72 -81.21
CA ALA A 283 -7.65 16.12 -82.44
C ALA A 283 -6.26 16.68 -82.75
N GLU A 284 -5.26 15.81 -82.96
CA GLU A 284 -3.91 16.24 -83.38
C GLU A 284 -3.97 17.06 -84.69
N PRO A 285 -3.40 18.27 -84.74
CA PRO A 285 -3.38 19.08 -85.96
C PRO A 285 -2.58 18.35 -87.05
N ARG A 286 -3.15 18.27 -88.26
CA ARG A 286 -2.47 17.61 -89.39
C ARG A 286 -1.27 18.46 -89.85
N PRO A 287 -0.07 17.88 -90.01
CA PRO A 287 1.05 18.58 -90.63
C PRO A 287 0.66 19.06 -92.02
N ASN A 288 0.66 20.37 -92.23
CA ASN A 288 0.22 21.04 -93.45
C ASN A 288 1.38 21.44 -94.38
N ALA A 289 2.61 21.24 -93.93
CA ALA A 289 3.82 21.49 -94.71
C ALA A 289 4.90 20.43 -94.44
N TYR A 290 5.74 20.19 -95.44
CA TYR A 290 6.95 19.37 -95.36
C TYR A 290 8.18 20.28 -95.46
N ILE A 291 9.29 19.85 -94.86
CA ILE A 291 10.59 20.50 -94.96
C ILE A 291 11.46 19.61 -95.88
N PRO A 292 11.78 20.05 -97.11
CA PRO A 292 12.67 19.32 -98.01
C PRO A 292 14.06 19.11 -97.41
N ASP A 293 14.58 17.87 -97.49
CA ASP A 293 15.92 17.50 -96.99
C ASP A 293 17.06 17.79 -98.00
N ASP A 294 16.82 18.63 -99.01
CA ASP A 294 17.84 19.00 -100.00
C ASP A 294 18.77 20.09 -99.44
N ASP A 295 20.07 19.78 -99.31
CA ASP A 295 21.13 20.64 -98.75
C ASP A 295 21.44 21.93 -99.55
N THR A 296 20.60 22.31 -100.52
CA THR A 296 20.82 23.47 -101.41
C THR A 296 19.87 24.66 -101.17
N GLU A 297 18.86 24.54 -100.31
CA GLU A 297 17.97 25.66 -99.94
C GLU A 297 17.69 25.73 -98.43
N LEU A 298 17.39 26.93 -97.91
CA LEU A 298 16.96 27.13 -96.52
C LEU A 298 15.68 26.32 -96.23
N PRO A 299 15.53 25.71 -95.03
CA PRO A 299 14.41 24.85 -94.68
C PRO A 299 13.12 25.66 -94.47
N ILE A 300 12.50 26.10 -95.55
CA ILE A 300 11.22 26.82 -95.55
C ILE A 300 10.10 25.77 -95.70
N PRO A 301 9.13 25.70 -94.76
CA PRO A 301 8.02 24.75 -94.85
C PRO A 301 7.22 24.97 -96.13
N ARG A 302 7.14 23.94 -96.99
CA ARG A 302 6.36 23.98 -98.24
C ARG A 302 5.02 23.27 -98.05
N PRO A 303 3.89 23.84 -98.49
CA PRO A 303 2.59 23.21 -98.32
C PRO A 303 2.51 21.92 -99.14
N TYR A 304 1.88 20.89 -98.57
CA TYR A 304 1.55 19.69 -99.34
C TYR A 304 0.55 20.08 -100.44
N GLY A 305 0.88 19.81 -101.71
CA GLY A 305 -0.01 20.05 -102.85
C GLY A 305 -1.23 19.11 -102.86
N VAL A 306 -1.89 18.99 -104.02
CA VAL A 306 -3.13 18.20 -104.21
C VAL A 306 -2.98 16.73 -103.73
N ASN A 307 -1.76 16.19 -103.68
CA ASN A 307 -1.45 14.83 -103.23
C ASN A 307 -0.82 14.81 -101.82
N ALA A 308 -1.51 15.37 -100.82
CA ALA A 308 -1.00 15.38 -99.45
C ALA A 308 -0.92 13.95 -98.86
N PRO A 309 0.18 13.59 -98.18
CA PRO A 309 0.33 12.28 -97.57
C PRO A 309 -0.68 12.10 -96.43
N PHE A 310 -1.50 11.05 -96.51
CA PHE A 310 -2.41 10.67 -95.44
C PHE A 310 -1.64 9.96 -94.32
N LYS A 311 -1.63 10.52 -93.10
CA LYS A 311 -1.09 9.85 -91.90
C LYS A 311 -1.98 8.64 -91.61
N PRO A 312 -1.48 7.40 -91.70
CA PRO A 312 -2.27 6.23 -91.35
C PRO A 312 -2.77 6.35 -89.91
N THR A 313 -4.03 6.04 -89.66
CA THR A 313 -4.55 5.96 -88.29
C THR A 313 -3.70 4.97 -87.51
N GLN A 314 -3.11 5.43 -86.39
CA GLN A 314 -2.37 4.52 -85.51
C GLN A 314 -3.29 3.40 -85.06
N ASN A 315 -2.83 2.16 -85.20
CA ASN A 315 -3.59 1.00 -84.78
C ASN A 315 -3.96 1.16 -83.30
N GLY A 316 -5.26 1.16 -82.99
CA GLY A 316 -5.74 1.32 -81.62
C GLY A 316 -5.15 0.24 -80.68
N SER A 317 -5.11 0.54 -79.38
CA SER A 317 -4.55 -0.34 -78.33
C SER A 317 -5.14 -1.76 -78.28
N ASN A 318 -6.20 -2.05 -79.04
CA ASN A 318 -6.85 -3.35 -79.20
C ASN A 318 -6.15 -4.31 -80.22
N MET A 319 -5.10 -3.89 -80.93
CA MET A 319 -4.42 -4.72 -81.94
C MET A 319 -3.17 -5.48 -81.45
N ARG A 320 -3.07 -5.82 -80.16
CA ARG A 320 -1.90 -6.52 -79.57
C ARG A 320 -1.74 -8.00 -80.00
N HIS A 321 -2.58 -8.54 -80.90
CA HIS A 321 -2.64 -9.98 -81.22
C HIS A 321 -2.38 -10.38 -82.68
N ILE A 322 -1.77 -9.54 -83.52
CA ILE A 322 -1.32 -9.95 -84.87
C ILE A 322 0.20 -10.13 -84.88
N ARG A 323 0.67 -11.39 -84.91
CA ARG A 323 2.09 -11.73 -85.16
C ARG A 323 2.33 -11.80 -86.66
N LYS A 324 3.36 -11.12 -87.16
CA LYS A 324 3.79 -11.26 -88.57
C LYS A 324 4.45 -12.65 -88.76
N PRO A 325 4.17 -13.38 -89.86
CA PRO A 325 4.81 -14.67 -90.12
C PRO A 325 6.30 -14.47 -90.45
N ASN A 326 7.16 -15.34 -89.90
CA ASN A 326 8.59 -15.36 -90.24
C ASN A 326 8.79 -15.79 -91.69
N GLN A 327 9.43 -14.97 -92.51
CA GLN A 327 9.88 -15.35 -93.85
C GLN A 327 11.03 -16.36 -93.73
N LYS A 328 10.88 -17.53 -94.35
CA LYS A 328 11.99 -18.48 -94.53
C LYS A 328 12.95 -17.94 -95.60
N SER A 329 14.25 -18.01 -95.34
CA SER A 329 15.27 -17.72 -96.33
C SER A 329 15.17 -18.71 -97.50
N ILE A 330 15.14 -18.19 -98.72
CA ILE A 330 15.25 -18.98 -99.94
C ILE A 330 16.75 -19.22 -100.13
N GLU A 331 17.18 -20.48 -100.00
CA GLU A 331 18.50 -20.92 -100.44
C GLU A 331 18.48 -20.96 -101.98
N ILE A 332 19.49 -20.34 -102.61
CA ILE A 332 19.73 -20.42 -104.06
C ILE A 332 20.45 -21.74 -104.37
#